data_AF-A0A6H9Z675-F1
#
_entry.id   AF-A0A6H9Z675-F1
#
_cell.length_a   1.000
_cell.length_b   1.000
_cell.length_c   1.000
_cell.angle_alpha   90.00
_cell.angle_beta   90.00
_cell.angle_gamma   90.00
#
_symmetry.space_group_name_H-M   'P 1'
#
loop_
_entity.id
_entity.type
_entity.pdbx_description
1 polymer ?
#
loop_
_entity_poly.entity_id
_entity_poly.type
_entity_poly.pdbx_seq_one_letter_code
_entity_poly.pdbx_strand_id
1 'polypeptide(L)'
;MNLDRLALYPGERPSIVCPFCDTWRLWRRGMLMPHRIDQSDPSSPRCVGSGQRIQLDLSPARWRAELDEARALAARRACQARSPHTHRAHLALPLEA
;
A
#
# COMPACT_ATOMS: atom_id res chain seq x y z
N MET A 1 -0.94 10.54 0.88
CA MET A 1 0.34 9.83 0.71
C MET A 1 0.35 9.29 -0.71
N ASN A 2 1.17 9.86 -1.60
CA ASN A 2 1.19 9.45 -3.00
C ASN A 2 2.22 8.30 -3.16
N LEU A 3 1.74 7.06 -3.34
CA LEU A 3 2.57 5.86 -3.49
C LEU A 3 3.35 5.84 -4.82
N ASP A 4 3.04 6.74 -5.76
CA ASP A 4 3.66 6.80 -7.09
C ASP A 4 5.16 7.17 -7.08
N ARG A 5 5.75 7.34 -5.89
CA ARG A 5 7.14 7.74 -5.67
C ARG A 5 8.02 6.62 -5.13
N LEU A 6 7.50 5.40 -5.00
CA LEU A 6 8.20 4.24 -4.42
C LEU A 6 7.88 2.96 -5.20
N ALA A 7 8.91 2.26 -5.68
CA ALA A 7 8.78 0.98 -6.37
C ALA A 7 9.45 -0.13 -5.55
N LEU A 8 8.65 -1.09 -5.09
CA LEU A 8 9.06 -2.23 -4.26
C LEU A 8 8.60 -3.58 -4.83
N TYR A 9 8.62 -3.73 -6.16
CA TYR A 9 8.17 -4.95 -6.81
C TYR A 9 9.05 -6.14 -6.42
N PRO A 10 8.46 -7.31 -6.09
CA PRO A 10 9.22 -8.52 -5.81
C PRO A 10 10.16 -8.88 -6.96
N GLY A 11 11.44 -9.10 -6.66
CA GLY A 11 12.47 -9.44 -7.66
C GLY A 11 13.11 -8.25 -8.36
N GLU A 12 12.54 -7.05 -8.27
CA GLU A 12 13.15 -5.83 -8.80
C GLU A 12 13.99 -5.10 -7.75
N ARG A 13 14.89 -4.23 -8.22
CA ARG A 13 15.67 -3.37 -7.33
C ARG A 13 14.77 -2.28 -6.77
N PRO A 14 14.66 -2.14 -5.44
CA PRO A 14 13.90 -1.05 -4.85
C PRO A 14 14.38 0.31 -5.36
N SER A 15 13.43 1.16 -5.72
CA SER A 15 13.72 2.52 -6.13
C SER A 15 12.70 3.48 -5.54
N ILE A 16 13.14 4.71 -5.31
CA ILE A 16 12.33 5.77 -4.73
C ILE A 16 12.70 7.08 -5.41
N VAL A 17 11.72 7.95 -5.58
CA VAL A 17 11.92 9.31 -6.04
C VAL A 17 12.60 10.11 -4.92
N CYS A 18 13.73 10.74 -5.23
CA CYS A 18 14.37 11.64 -4.28
C CYS A 18 13.45 12.83 -3.98
N PRO A 19 13.15 13.15 -2.71
CA PRO A 19 12.22 14.23 -2.39
C PRO A 19 12.78 15.63 -2.70
N PHE A 20 14.07 15.75 -3.03
CA PHE A 20 14.75 17.03 -3.26
C PHE A 20 14.97 17.37 -4.74
N CYS A 21 15.25 16.38 -5.58
CA CYS A 21 15.48 16.60 -7.02
C CYS A 21 14.49 15.85 -7.92
N ASP A 22 13.48 15.23 -7.32
CA ASP A 22 12.38 14.52 -7.99
C ASP A 22 12.80 13.43 -8.98
N THR A 23 14.02 12.93 -8.86
CA THR A 23 14.54 11.90 -9.74
C THR A 23 14.46 10.53 -9.09
N TRP A 24 14.15 9.50 -9.88
CA TRP A 24 14.21 8.11 -9.45
C TRP A 24 15.64 7.71 -9.05
N ARG A 25 15.77 7.08 -7.88
CA ARG A 25 17.04 6.63 -7.34
C ARG A 25 16.90 5.23 -6.77
N LEU A 26 17.98 4.46 -6.92
CA LEU A 26 18.08 3.17 -6.26
C LEU A 26 18.08 3.37 -4.75
N TRP A 27 17.32 2.51 -4.09
CA TRP A 27 17.31 2.39 -2.65
C TRP A 27 17.92 1.04 -2.27
N ARG A 28 19.08 1.07 -1.61
CA ARG A 28 19.86 -0.13 -1.31
C ARG A 28 20.36 -0.09 0.11
N ARG A 29 20.23 -1.22 0.84
CA ARG A 29 20.68 -1.36 2.23
C ARG A 29 20.14 -0.23 3.14
N GLY A 30 18.89 0.18 2.92
CA GLY A 30 18.27 1.25 3.71
C GLY A 30 18.76 2.67 3.36
N MET A 31 19.44 2.87 2.24
CA MET A 31 20.02 4.18 1.87
C MET A 31 19.61 4.60 0.46
N LEU A 32 19.23 5.87 0.32
CA LEU A 32 19.06 6.53 -0.97
C LEU A 32 20.43 6.72 -1.60
N MET A 33 20.68 6.09 -2.74
CA MET A 33 22.01 6.12 -3.34
C MET A 33 22.47 7.56 -3.62
N PRO A 34 23.74 7.90 -3.33
CA PRO A 34 24.26 9.22 -3.60
C PRO A 34 24.14 9.62 -5.06
N HIS A 35 23.77 10.88 -5.32
CA HIS A 35 23.54 11.39 -6.66
C HIS A 35 23.70 12.91 -6.76
N ARG A 36 23.80 13.39 -8.00
CA ARG A 36 23.81 14.82 -8.36
C ARG A 36 22.41 15.29 -8.76
N ILE A 37 22.19 16.61 -8.71
CA ILE A 37 20.94 17.24 -9.15
C ILE A 37 20.68 16.91 -10.62
N ASP A 38 21.65 17.24 -11.48
CA ASP A 38 21.72 16.75 -12.85
C ASP A 38 22.73 15.60 -12.94
N GLN A 39 22.31 14.46 -13.46
CA GLN A 39 23.19 13.30 -13.66
C GLN A 39 23.95 13.35 -14.98
N SER A 40 23.46 14.12 -15.95
CA SER A 40 24.10 14.28 -17.26
C SER A 40 25.31 15.20 -17.18
N ASP A 41 25.32 16.11 -16.20
CA ASP A 41 26.42 17.03 -15.92
C ASP A 41 27.28 16.57 -14.73
N PRO A 42 28.54 16.15 -14.95
CA PRO A 42 29.47 15.79 -13.87
C PRO A 42 29.82 16.95 -12.94
N SER A 43 29.65 18.20 -13.39
CA SER A 43 29.92 19.39 -12.60
C SER A 43 28.75 19.77 -11.68
N SER A 44 27.55 19.25 -11.95
CA SER A 44 26.35 19.49 -11.13
C SER A 44 26.61 19.16 -9.66
N PRO A 45 26.17 19.99 -8.70
CA PRO A 45 26.36 19.72 -7.28
C PRO A 45 25.67 18.41 -6.86
N ARG A 46 26.13 17.84 -5.74
CA ARG A 46 25.44 16.72 -5.09
C ARG A 46 24.06 17.18 -4.60
N CYS A 47 23.06 16.34 -4.77
CA CYS A 47 21.73 16.59 -4.23
C CYS A 47 21.78 16.56 -2.70
N VAL A 48 21.07 17.47 -2.02
CA VAL A 48 21.04 17.50 -0.54
C VAL A 48 20.35 16.28 0.07
N GLY A 49 19.49 15.60 -0.71
CA GLY A 49 18.88 14.32 -0.32
C GLY A 49 19.78 13.10 -0.53
N SER A 50 20.93 13.28 -1.17
CA SER A 50 21.88 12.21 -1.47
C SER A 50 22.36 11.51 -0.19
N GLY A 51 22.37 10.17 -0.18
CA GLY A 51 22.93 9.39 0.93
C GLY A 51 22.06 9.33 2.18
N GLN A 52 20.81 9.81 2.11
CA GLN A 52 19.89 9.71 3.23
C GLN A 52 19.51 8.26 3.53
N ARG A 53 19.36 7.95 4.83
CA ARG A 53 18.80 6.67 5.27
C ARG A 53 17.28 6.72 5.19
N ILE A 54 16.71 5.68 4.61
CA ILE A 54 15.27 5.50 4.49
C ILE A 54 14.92 4.22 5.25
N GLN A 55 14.03 4.37 6.23
CA GLN A 55 13.46 3.28 6.99
C GLN A 55 12.03 3.04 6.50
N LEU A 56 11.70 1.79 6.18
CA LEU A 56 10.31 1.37 6.04
C LEU A 56 9.83 0.89 7.40
N ASP A 57 8.82 1.57 7.91
CA ASP A 57 8.06 1.18 9.09
C ASP A 57 7.24 -0.10 8.84
N LEU A 58 6.70 -0.24 7.64
CA LEU A 58 5.89 -1.37 7.22
C LEU A 58 6.44 -2.01 5.94
N SER A 59 6.71 -3.31 5.99
CA SER A 59 7.12 -4.04 4.80
C SER A 59 5.94 -4.25 3.85
N PRO A 60 6.16 -4.32 2.52
CA PRO A 60 5.08 -4.57 1.57
C PRO A 60 4.29 -5.86 1.85
N ALA A 61 4.98 -6.91 2.29
CA ALA A 61 4.36 -8.19 2.64
C ALA A 61 3.43 -8.05 3.86
N ARG A 62 3.89 -7.35 4.91
CA ARG A 62 3.08 -7.11 6.11
C ARG A 62 1.88 -6.22 5.79
N TRP A 63 2.09 -5.14 5.04
CA TRP A 63 1.00 -4.27 4.58
C TRP A 63 -0.06 -5.04 3.79
N ARG A 64 0.36 -5.92 2.87
CA ARG A 64 -0.55 -6.75 2.09
C ARG A 64 -1.38 -7.68 2.99
N ALA A 65 -0.73 -8.36 3.93
CA ALA A 65 -1.42 -9.26 4.87
C ALA A 65 -2.48 -8.51 5.70
N GLU A 66 -2.11 -7.36 6.28
CA GLU A 66 -3.05 -6.52 7.05
C GLU A 66 -4.21 -6.00 6.19
N LEU A 67 -3.95 -5.64 4.93
CA LEU A 67 -4.99 -5.21 3.98
C LEU A 67 -5.96 -6.35 3.63
N ASP A 68 -5.45 -7.56 3.39
CA ASP A 68 -6.27 -8.71 3.04
C ASP A 68 -7.14 -9.16 4.24
N GLU A 69 -6.60 -9.11 5.45
CA GLU A 69 -7.37 -9.35 6.68
C GLU A 69 -8.49 -8.31 6.86
N ALA A 70 -8.17 -7.02 6.69
CA ALA A 70 -9.15 -5.94 6.79
C ALA A 70 -10.28 -6.10 5.77
N ARG A 71 -9.96 -6.51 4.53
CA ARG A 71 -10.93 -6.82 3.48
C ARG A 71 -11.83 -8.00 3.85
N ALA A 72 -11.25 -9.08 4.36
CA ALA A 72 -12.01 -10.24 4.80
C ALA A 72 -12.98 -9.89 5.95
N LEU A 73 -12.54 -9.09 6.91
CA LEU A 73 -13.38 -8.62 8.02
C LEU A 73 -14.54 -7.76 7.52
N ALA A 74 -14.28 -6.82 6.60
CA ALA A 74 -15.31 -5.99 5.99
C ALA A 74 -16.36 -6.84 5.24
N ALA A 75 -15.93 -7.84 4.48
CA ALA A 75 -16.82 -8.76 3.79
C ALA A 75 -17.72 -9.55 4.76
N ARG A 76 -17.16 -10.08 5.86
CA ARG A 76 -17.94 -10.79 6.90
C ARG A 76 -19.01 -9.89 7.53
N ARG A 77 -18.66 -8.65 7.87
CA ARG A 77 -19.63 -7.66 8.40
C ARG A 77 -20.76 -7.37 7.41
N ALA A 78 -20.43 -7.24 6.12
CA ALA A 78 -21.43 -6.98 5.08
C ALA A 78 -22.37 -8.18 4.85
N CYS A 79 -21.93 -9.42 5.09
CA CYS A 79 -22.80 -10.59 5.05
C CYS A 79 -23.71 -10.67 6.29
N GLN A 80 -23.20 -10.34 7.48
CA GLN A 80 -23.99 -10.32 8.71
C GLN A 80 -25.09 -9.25 8.68
N ALA A 81 -24.79 -8.05 8.17
CA ALA A 81 -25.79 -6.99 7.97
C ALA A 81 -26.86 -7.34 6.92
N ARG A 82 -26.55 -8.27 6.01
CA ARG A 82 -27.46 -8.78 4.98
C ARG A 82 -28.18 -10.06 5.38
N SER A 83 -28.04 -10.52 6.63
CA SER A 83 -28.88 -11.60 7.13
C SER A 83 -30.33 -11.13 6.99
N PRO A 84 -31.16 -11.77 6.15
CA PRO A 84 -32.55 -11.40 6.06
C PRO A 84 -33.10 -11.61 7.46
N HIS A 85 -33.66 -10.56 8.07
CA HIS A 85 -34.56 -10.77 9.18
C HIS A 85 -35.54 -11.83 8.72
N THR A 86 -35.45 -13.02 9.29
CA THR A 86 -36.39 -14.10 9.09
C THR A 86 -37.72 -13.57 9.55
N HIS A 87 -38.50 -13.05 8.60
CA HIS A 87 -39.91 -12.83 8.80
C HIS A 87 -40.50 -14.22 8.97
N ARG A 88 -40.57 -14.66 10.23
CA ARG A 88 -41.25 -15.87 10.67
C ARG A 88 -42.72 -15.70 10.26
N ALA A 89 -43.03 -16.09 9.02
CA ALA A 89 -44.39 -16.19 8.55
C ALA A 89 -45.07 -17.26 9.41
N HIS A 90 -45.85 -16.81 10.38
CA HIS A 90 -46.77 -17.67 11.10
C HIS A 90 -47.70 -18.30 10.07
N LEU A 91 -47.67 -19.63 10.01
CA LEU A 91 -48.58 -20.47 9.23
C LEU A 91 -50.02 -20.05 9.52
N ALA A 92 -50.71 -19.55 8.49
CA ALA A 92 -52.17 -19.45 8.52
C ALA A 92 -52.73 -20.87 8.39
N LEU A 93 -53.46 -21.32 9.41
CA LEU A 93 -54.26 -22.54 9.33
C LEU A 93 -55.33 -22.41 8.22
N PRO A 94 -55.65 -23.49 7.50
CA PRO A 94 -56.78 -23.47 6.58
C PRO A 94 -58.10 -23.44 7.37
N LEU A 95 -59.00 -22.52 7.01
CA LEU A 95 -60.39 -22.57 7.43
C LEU A 95 -61.16 -23.36 6.37
N GLU A 96 -61.52 -24.61 6.68
CA GLU A 96 -62.56 -25.34 5.97
C GLU A 96 -63.93 -24.90 6.49
N ALA A 97 -64.84 -24.50 5.59
CA ALA A 97 -66.30 -24.68 5.65
C ALA A 97 -66.94 -24.22 4.34
#